data_AF-A0A6M8BAB6-F1
#
_entry.id   AF-A0A6M8BAB6-F1
#
_cell.length_a   1.000
_cell.length_b   1.000
_cell.length_c   1.000
_cell.angle_alpha   90.00
_cell.angle_beta   90.00
_cell.angle_gamma   90.00
#
_symmetry.space_group_name_H-M   'P 1'
#
loop_
_entity.id
_entity.type
_entity.pdbx_description
1 polymer ?
#
loop_
_entity_poly.entity_id
_entity_poly.type
_entity_poly.pdbx_seq_one_letter_code
_entity_poly.pdbx_strand_id
1 'polypeptide(L)'
;MSGTYKTVGINLKGMPMGESDRLLTVLTREHGLIRLVAPGSRKHESSLRGRSGLFVVNQLLIAKGRTLDKIIQAEGIEAFTGLSQDLRKLTAGQYLAELALCQALSNQPQDELFTQLSESLRRIEQLPASVTLLCLVQATYQLLTLAGVAPQVHTCCVTQQPIVPPDGVSPEGRGDSEVEGWRAGFHAAAGGVVSWEVLSRLEPGEILSENPSENPQDSQNPHNPALASTAAVLENRESLNAAVRPKPKPIKKVKASGDSMTPAAKGRATLAEPEGRYAIARSLPKSTAGSRLGTPISSAELAALQRLSDPELLSMWMQANWMQTNGLPAPASLSAYKTPEEVWLRVERLLRHYAQYHFDRPIQSAALIETCFAAVSPSSCLPTQDATD
;
A
#
# COMPACT_ATOMS: atom_id res chain seq x y z
N MET A 1 -24.18 25.85 -12.73
CA MET A 1 -22.85 25.97 -13.36
C MET A 1 -21.99 24.84 -12.82
N SER A 2 -21.46 23.95 -13.66
CA SER A 2 -20.52 22.92 -13.23
C SER A 2 -19.20 23.59 -12.90
N GLY A 3 -18.79 23.58 -11.63
CA GLY A 3 -17.49 24.13 -11.24
C GLY A 3 -16.34 23.35 -11.89
N THR A 4 -15.24 24.04 -12.16
CA THR A 4 -13.97 23.40 -12.55
C THR A 4 -12.97 23.49 -11.41
N TYR A 5 -12.04 22.55 -11.36
CA TYR A 5 -10.95 22.56 -10.38
C TYR A 5 -9.68 21.98 -11.01
N LYS A 6 -8.54 22.34 -10.42
CA LYS A 6 -7.21 21.88 -10.82
C LYS A 6 -6.61 21.02 -9.73
N THR A 7 -5.85 20.01 -10.10
CA THR A 7 -5.17 19.10 -9.16
C THR A 7 -4.02 18.38 -9.85
N VAL A 8 -3.02 17.95 -9.09
CA VAL A 8 -1.97 17.07 -9.59
C VAL A 8 -2.27 15.64 -9.16
N GLY A 9 -2.19 14.69 -10.10
CA GLY A 9 -2.48 13.30 -9.80
C GLY A 9 -1.81 12.28 -10.70
N ILE A 10 -1.65 11.07 -10.16
CA ILE A 10 -1.09 9.90 -10.82
C ILE A 10 -2.20 8.89 -11.12
N ASN A 11 -2.21 8.38 -12.35
CA ASN A 11 -3.17 7.36 -12.76
C ASN A 11 -2.79 5.99 -12.19
N LEU A 12 -3.61 5.44 -11.29
CA LEU A 12 -3.38 4.13 -10.66
C LEU A 12 -4.12 2.99 -11.34
N LYS A 13 -5.30 3.27 -11.89
CA LYS A 13 -6.14 2.28 -12.58
C LYS A 13 -6.84 2.92 -13.76
N GLY A 14 -6.99 2.17 -14.85
CA GLY A 14 -7.75 2.59 -16.02
C GLY A 14 -8.59 1.43 -16.56
N MET A 15 -9.81 1.73 -16.99
CA MET A 15 -10.65 0.77 -17.72
C MET A 15 -11.34 1.45 -18.90
N PRO A 16 -11.62 0.73 -19.99
CA PRO A 16 -12.44 1.24 -21.08
C PRO A 16 -13.81 1.71 -20.56
N MET A 17 -14.31 2.82 -21.09
CA MET A 17 -15.66 3.31 -20.82
C MET A 17 -16.30 3.74 -22.14
N GLY A 18 -17.37 3.04 -22.53
CA GLY A 18 -17.97 3.23 -23.86
C GLY A 18 -16.98 2.96 -25.00
N GLU A 19 -17.20 3.61 -26.13
CA GLU A 19 -16.42 3.38 -27.35
C GLU A 19 -15.04 4.04 -27.29
N SER A 20 -14.99 5.31 -26.89
CA SER A 20 -13.78 6.13 -27.03
C SER A 20 -13.10 6.55 -25.73
N ASP A 21 -13.71 6.29 -24.57
CA ASP A 21 -13.29 6.92 -23.32
C ASP A 21 -12.60 5.92 -22.40
N ARG A 22 -11.89 6.44 -21.39
CA ARG A 22 -11.39 5.66 -20.26
C ARG A 22 -11.97 6.21 -18.96
N LEU A 23 -12.24 5.32 -18.02
CA LEU A 23 -12.48 5.65 -16.63
C LEU A 23 -11.18 5.42 -15.86
N LEU A 24 -10.64 6.48 -15.29
CA LEU A 24 -9.40 6.49 -14.53
C LEU A 24 -9.69 6.59 -13.04
N THR A 25 -8.90 5.88 -12.24
CA THR A 25 -8.80 6.11 -10.80
C THR A 25 -7.46 6.78 -10.56
N VAL A 26 -7.50 8.01 -10.05
CA VAL A 26 -6.36 8.91 -9.94
C VAL A 26 -6.15 9.23 -8.46
N LEU A 27 -4.93 9.01 -7.98
CA LEU A 27 -4.51 9.51 -6.67
C LEU A 27 -4.01 10.93 -6.85
N THR A 28 -4.61 11.88 -6.14
CA THR A 28 -4.26 13.30 -6.21
C THR A 28 -3.74 13.82 -4.88
N ARG A 29 -2.90 14.85 -4.94
CA ARG A 29 -2.37 15.50 -3.73
C ARG A 29 -3.47 16.20 -2.94
N GLU A 30 -4.33 16.95 -3.64
CA GLU A 30 -5.27 17.89 -3.00
C GLU A 30 -6.66 17.28 -2.71
N HIS A 31 -7.08 16.26 -3.47
CA HIS A 31 -8.42 15.69 -3.37
C HIS A 31 -8.43 14.19 -3.04
N GLY A 32 -7.26 13.58 -2.89
CA GLY A 32 -7.10 12.17 -2.62
C GLY A 32 -7.51 11.31 -3.80
N LEU A 33 -8.19 10.19 -3.54
CA LEU A 33 -8.58 9.25 -4.57
C LEU A 33 -9.86 9.70 -5.29
N ILE A 34 -9.75 9.97 -6.60
CA ILE A 34 -10.87 10.42 -7.44
C ILE A 34 -11.02 9.54 -8.68
N ARG A 35 -12.27 9.43 -9.18
CA ARG A 35 -12.59 8.71 -10.43
C ARG A 35 -12.97 9.70 -11.51
N LEU A 36 -12.25 9.63 -12.63
CA LEU A 36 -12.36 10.60 -13.71
C LEU A 36 -12.63 9.92 -15.04
N VAL A 37 -13.53 10.49 -15.83
CA VAL A 37 -13.65 10.15 -17.24
C VAL A 37 -12.59 10.93 -18.01
N ALA A 38 -11.84 10.23 -18.86
CA ALA A 38 -10.96 10.79 -19.88
C ALA A 38 -11.66 10.69 -21.26
N PRO A 39 -12.38 11.74 -21.70
CA PRO A 39 -13.20 11.67 -22.91
C PRO A 39 -12.33 11.52 -24.16
N GLY A 40 -12.72 10.61 -25.05
CA GLY A 40 -12.02 10.38 -26.31
C GLY A 40 -10.59 9.87 -26.17
N SER A 41 -10.11 9.49 -24.98
CA SER A 41 -8.71 9.10 -24.74
C SER A 41 -8.27 7.87 -25.56
N ARG A 42 -9.20 7.06 -26.06
CA ARG A 42 -8.90 5.89 -26.89
C ARG A 42 -8.83 6.21 -28.39
N LYS A 43 -9.26 7.40 -28.84
CA LYS A 43 -9.14 7.82 -30.25
C LYS A 43 -7.65 7.99 -30.64
N HIS A 44 -7.33 7.76 -31.91
CA HIS A 44 -5.95 7.81 -32.40
C HIS A 44 -5.31 9.19 -32.20
N GLU A 45 -6.04 10.25 -32.55
CA GLU A 45 -5.57 11.64 -32.50
C GLU A 45 -5.87 12.34 -31.16
N SER A 46 -6.15 11.59 -30.10
CA SER A 46 -6.54 12.18 -28.81
C SER A 46 -5.35 12.74 -28.04
N SER A 47 -5.44 14.00 -27.65
CA SER A 47 -4.48 14.62 -26.73
C SER A 47 -4.43 13.93 -25.36
N LEU A 48 -5.50 13.24 -24.95
CA LEU A 48 -5.57 12.51 -23.68
C LEU A 48 -5.02 11.08 -23.77
N ARG A 49 -4.65 10.58 -24.95
CA ARG A 49 -4.26 9.17 -25.15
C ARG A 49 -3.10 8.74 -24.25
N GLY A 50 -1.92 9.36 -24.42
CA GLY A 50 -0.74 9.06 -23.60
C GLY A 50 -0.93 9.47 -22.13
N ARG A 51 -1.61 10.59 -21.90
CA ARG A 51 -1.86 11.17 -20.56
C ARG A 51 -2.78 10.32 -19.69
N SER A 52 -3.56 9.43 -20.31
CA SER A 52 -4.45 8.46 -19.65
C SER A 52 -3.81 7.08 -19.48
N GLY A 53 -2.48 6.97 -19.65
CA GLY A 53 -1.71 5.76 -19.33
C GLY A 53 -1.58 5.55 -17.82
N LEU A 54 -1.29 4.32 -17.40
CA LEU A 54 -0.95 4.02 -16.00
C LEU A 54 0.37 4.69 -15.63
N PHE A 55 0.50 5.10 -14.38
CA PHE A 55 1.73 5.71 -13.84
C PHE A 55 2.16 6.98 -14.60
N VAL A 56 1.18 7.73 -15.10
CA VAL A 56 1.39 9.07 -15.65
C VAL A 56 0.88 10.09 -14.64
N VAL A 57 1.76 11.02 -14.28
CA VAL A 57 1.48 12.16 -13.42
C VAL A 57 1.10 13.34 -14.30
N ASN A 58 -0.07 13.91 -14.03
CA ASN A 58 -0.58 15.06 -14.78
C ASN A 58 -1.01 16.20 -13.85
N GLN A 59 -0.81 17.44 -14.29
CA GLN A 59 -1.63 18.56 -13.86
C GLN A 59 -2.96 18.48 -14.62
N LEU A 60 -4.05 18.28 -13.89
CA LEU A 60 -5.38 18.08 -14.44
C LEU A 60 -6.24 19.34 -14.28
N LEU A 61 -7.02 19.66 -15.30
CA LEU A 61 -8.17 20.55 -15.23
C LEU A 61 -9.44 19.71 -15.38
N ILE A 62 -10.30 19.75 -14.38
CA ILE A 62 -11.42 18.83 -14.24
C ILE A 62 -12.74 19.62 -14.17
N ALA A 63 -13.73 19.18 -14.94
CA ALA A 63 -15.12 19.61 -14.79
C ALA A 63 -15.82 18.72 -13.77
N LYS A 64 -16.42 19.33 -12.73
CA LYS A 64 -17.27 18.61 -11.78
C LYS A 64 -18.55 18.13 -12.48
N GLY A 65 -18.77 16.82 -12.43
CA GLY A 65 -19.99 16.20 -12.91
C GLY A 65 -21.03 16.04 -11.80
N ARG A 66 -22.21 15.52 -12.17
CA ARG A 66 -23.23 15.11 -11.18
C ARG A 66 -22.87 13.78 -10.51
N THR A 67 -22.19 12.90 -11.24
CA THR A 67 -21.86 11.53 -10.79
C THR A 67 -20.39 11.22 -11.01
N LEU A 68 -19.86 11.56 -12.19
CA LEU A 68 -18.44 11.39 -12.51
C LEU A 68 -17.89 12.68 -13.08
N ASP A 69 -16.73 13.04 -12.59
CA ASP A 69 -15.95 14.17 -13.05
C ASP A 69 -15.27 13.84 -14.39
N LYS A 70 -15.02 14.88 -15.18
CA LYS A 70 -14.47 14.74 -16.53
C LYS A 70 -13.18 15.54 -16.67
N ILE A 71 -12.15 14.92 -17.21
CA ILE A 71 -10.91 15.60 -17.59
C ILE A 71 -11.22 16.51 -18.79
N ILE A 72 -10.96 17.80 -18.63
CA ILE A 72 -11.01 18.79 -19.71
C ILE A 72 -9.62 18.88 -20.36
N GLN A 73 -8.59 19.03 -19.53
CA GLN A 73 -7.21 19.15 -19.97
C GLN A 73 -6.30 18.36 -19.02
N ALA A 74 -5.25 17.79 -19.58
CA ALA A 74 -4.17 17.15 -18.84
C ALA A 74 -2.85 17.66 -19.40
N GLU A 75 -1.96 18.07 -18.52
CA GLU A 75 -0.58 18.45 -18.84
C GLU A 75 0.35 17.46 -18.14
N GLY A 76 1.21 16.80 -18.89
CA GLY A 76 2.07 15.74 -18.34
C GLY A 76 3.20 16.37 -17.54
N ILE A 77 3.39 15.90 -16.31
CA ILE A 77 4.50 16.31 -15.42
C ILE A 77 5.59 15.24 -15.45
N GLU A 78 5.20 13.97 -15.30
CA GLU A 78 6.11 12.83 -15.23
C GLU A 78 5.39 11.58 -15.75
N ALA A 79 6.11 10.66 -16.37
CA ALA A 79 5.56 9.40 -16.82
C ALA A 79 6.57 8.28 -16.60
N PHE A 80 6.21 7.29 -15.80
CA PHE A 80 7.07 6.16 -15.45
C PHE A 80 7.05 5.07 -16.55
N THR A 81 7.38 5.46 -17.78
CA THR A 81 7.29 4.59 -18.97
C THR A 81 8.26 3.42 -18.97
N GLY A 82 9.40 3.56 -18.29
CA GLY A 82 10.42 2.52 -18.11
C GLY A 82 9.91 1.34 -17.29
N LEU A 83 8.89 1.53 -16.44
CA LEU A 83 8.25 0.42 -15.72
C LEU A 83 7.68 -0.61 -16.69
N SER A 84 7.10 -0.17 -17.81
CA SER A 84 6.48 -1.07 -18.80
C SER A 84 7.50 -1.82 -19.68
N GLN A 85 8.77 -1.45 -19.64
CA GLN A 85 9.83 -2.07 -20.44
C GLN A 85 10.39 -3.34 -19.78
N ASP A 86 10.13 -3.54 -18.49
CA ASP A 86 10.57 -4.69 -17.72
C ASP A 86 9.40 -5.25 -16.90
N LEU A 87 9.10 -6.54 -17.06
CA LEU A 87 7.96 -7.18 -16.40
C LEU A 87 8.06 -7.16 -14.87
N ARG A 88 9.25 -7.30 -14.29
CA ARG A 88 9.48 -7.24 -12.84
C ARG A 88 9.15 -5.85 -12.31
N LYS A 89 9.61 -4.81 -13.01
CA LYS A 89 9.33 -3.41 -12.65
C LYS A 89 7.86 -3.06 -12.81
N LEU A 90 7.22 -3.48 -13.90
CA LEU A 90 5.79 -3.27 -14.13
C LEU A 90 4.97 -3.90 -13.02
N THR A 91 5.28 -5.14 -12.67
CA THR A 91 4.57 -5.89 -11.63
C THR A 91 4.75 -5.23 -10.26
N ALA A 92 5.97 -4.81 -9.91
CA ALA A 92 6.22 -4.07 -8.67
C ALA A 92 5.47 -2.73 -8.62
N GLY A 93 5.41 -1.99 -9.73
CA GLY A 93 4.64 -0.75 -9.80
C GLY A 93 3.14 -0.95 -9.64
N GLN A 94 2.58 -2.02 -10.24
CA GLN A 94 1.17 -2.41 -10.05
C GLN A 94 0.89 -2.81 -8.61
N TYR A 95 1.80 -3.55 -7.98
CA TYR A 95 1.71 -3.94 -6.57
C TYR A 95 1.60 -2.72 -5.65
N LEU A 96 2.50 -1.75 -5.80
CA LEU A 96 2.47 -0.53 -5.00
C LEU A 96 1.22 0.32 -5.26
N ALA A 97 0.72 0.34 -6.50
CA ALA A 97 -0.52 1.03 -6.83
C ALA A 97 -1.75 0.37 -6.18
N GLU A 98 -1.79 -0.96 -6.08
CA GLU A 98 -2.84 -1.66 -5.36
C GLU A 98 -2.81 -1.40 -3.85
N LEU A 99 -1.62 -1.35 -3.25
CA LEU A 99 -1.47 -0.93 -1.85
C LEU A 99 -1.97 0.50 -1.63
N ALA A 100 -1.55 1.43 -2.49
CA ALA A 100 -2.03 2.81 -2.44
C ALA A 100 -3.56 2.89 -2.58
N LEU A 101 -4.16 2.10 -3.47
CA LEU A 101 -5.62 2.01 -3.63
C LEU A 101 -6.34 1.43 -2.40
N CYS A 102 -5.67 0.64 -1.56
CA CYS A 102 -6.25 0.09 -0.34
C CYS A 102 -6.35 1.14 0.77
N GLN A 103 -5.39 2.06 0.86
CA GLN A 103 -5.34 3.06 1.94
C GLN A 103 -5.79 4.47 1.54
N ALA A 104 -5.78 4.82 0.25
CA ALA A 104 -6.11 6.18 -0.20
C ALA A 104 -7.58 6.55 0.09
N LEU A 105 -7.76 7.73 0.69
CA LEU A 105 -9.09 8.28 0.98
C LEU A 105 -9.56 9.22 -0.14
N SER A 106 -10.87 9.24 -0.39
CA SER A 106 -11.50 10.23 -1.28
C SER A 106 -11.83 11.52 -0.55
N ASN A 107 -11.81 12.65 -1.27
CA ASN A 107 -12.19 13.98 -0.79
C ASN A 107 -11.32 14.52 0.35
N GLN A 108 -10.11 14.01 0.52
CA GLN A 108 -9.16 14.47 1.53
C GLN A 108 -7.78 14.56 0.88
N PRO A 109 -6.93 15.54 1.24
CA PRO A 109 -5.55 15.59 0.76
C PRO A 109 -4.79 14.30 1.07
N GLN A 110 -3.95 13.85 0.14
CA GLN A 110 -3.15 12.62 0.23
C GLN A 110 -1.71 12.88 -0.26
N ASP A 111 -1.13 14.04 0.08
CA ASP A 111 0.18 14.48 -0.43
C ASP A 111 1.33 13.53 -0.04
N GLU A 112 1.34 13.05 1.20
CA GLU A 112 2.36 12.10 1.69
C GLU A 112 2.30 10.77 0.92
N LEU A 113 1.11 10.18 0.78
CA LEU A 113 0.91 8.95 0.03
C LEU A 113 1.27 9.13 -1.45
N PHE A 114 0.86 10.24 -2.06
CA PHE A 114 1.21 10.59 -3.43
C PHE A 114 2.73 10.68 -3.62
N THR A 115 3.40 11.38 -2.71
CA THR A 115 4.86 11.62 -2.79
C THR A 115 5.61 10.31 -2.60
N GLN A 116 5.28 9.55 -1.56
CA GLN A 116 5.91 8.27 -1.27
C GLN A 116 5.74 7.26 -2.41
N LEU A 117 4.53 7.15 -2.98
CA LEU A 117 4.29 6.27 -4.12
C LEU A 117 5.12 6.71 -5.33
N SER A 118 5.11 8.01 -5.66
CA SER A 118 5.84 8.55 -6.81
C SER A 118 7.35 8.33 -6.68
N GLU A 119 7.91 8.54 -5.49
CA GLU A 119 9.32 8.26 -5.22
C GLU A 119 9.64 6.78 -5.36
N SER A 120 8.78 5.91 -4.84
CA SER A 120 8.98 4.46 -4.92
C SER A 120 8.95 3.96 -6.37
N LEU A 121 8.00 4.45 -7.17
CA LEU A 121 7.92 4.15 -8.60
C LEU A 121 9.15 4.67 -9.36
N ARG A 122 9.61 5.89 -9.05
CA ARG A 122 10.83 6.46 -9.64
C ARG A 122 12.07 5.62 -9.34
N ARG A 123 12.24 5.18 -8.08
CA ARG A 123 13.35 4.29 -7.69
C ARG A 123 13.32 2.98 -8.47
N ILE A 124 12.15 2.33 -8.54
CA ILE A 124 11.98 1.07 -9.29
C ILE A 124 12.28 1.27 -10.78
N GLU A 125 11.85 2.38 -11.37
CA GLU A 125 12.10 2.68 -12.78
C GLU A 125 13.60 2.87 -13.07
N GLN A 126 14.28 3.68 -12.26
CA GLN A 126 15.67 4.10 -12.50
C GLN A 126 16.71 3.03 -12.19
N LEU A 127 16.45 2.18 -11.20
CA LEU A 127 17.43 1.18 -10.75
C LEU A 127 17.41 -0.10 -11.60
N PRO A 128 18.49 -0.91 -11.59
CA PRO A 128 18.52 -2.18 -12.32
C PRO A 128 17.43 -3.15 -11.86
N ALA A 129 16.98 -4.02 -12.76
CA ALA A 129 15.92 -4.99 -12.47
C ALA A 129 16.25 -5.92 -11.29
N SER A 130 17.54 -6.20 -11.04
CA SER A 130 18.03 -7.06 -9.95
C SER A 130 17.70 -6.55 -8.55
N VAL A 131 17.54 -5.24 -8.35
CA VAL A 131 17.19 -4.66 -7.03
C VAL A 131 15.70 -4.32 -6.91
N THR A 132 14.89 -4.67 -7.91
CA THR A 132 13.46 -4.32 -7.94
C THR A 132 12.71 -4.90 -6.75
N LEU A 133 12.99 -6.15 -6.37
CA LEU A 133 12.32 -6.82 -5.25
C LEU A 133 12.64 -6.13 -3.91
N LEU A 134 13.90 -5.76 -3.68
CA LEU A 134 14.30 -4.98 -2.51
C LEU A 134 13.57 -3.62 -2.48
N CYS A 135 13.53 -2.90 -3.60
CA CYS A 135 12.82 -1.63 -3.70
C CYS A 135 11.32 -1.79 -3.41
N LEU A 136 10.71 -2.87 -3.91
CA LEU A 136 9.29 -3.19 -3.65
C LEU A 136 9.03 -3.46 -2.17
N VAL A 137 9.87 -4.29 -1.52
CA VAL A 137 9.74 -4.62 -0.11
C VAL A 137 9.90 -3.38 0.77
N GLN A 138 10.91 -2.56 0.49
CA GLN A 138 11.14 -1.31 1.21
C GLN A 138 9.97 -0.33 1.03
N ALA A 139 9.51 -0.13 -0.21
CA ALA A 139 8.37 0.72 -0.49
C ALA A 139 7.08 0.21 0.17
N THR A 140 6.86 -1.11 0.21
CA THR A 140 5.73 -1.73 0.90
C THR A 140 5.76 -1.41 2.39
N TYR A 141 6.90 -1.57 3.05
CA TYR A 141 7.06 -1.23 4.46
C TYR A 141 6.80 0.27 4.70
N GLN A 142 7.34 1.15 3.85
CA GLN A 142 7.12 2.59 3.96
C GLN A 142 5.64 2.99 3.78
N LEU A 143 4.92 2.34 2.85
CA LEU A 143 3.48 2.56 2.68
C LEU A 143 2.67 2.07 3.90
N LEU A 144 3.05 0.94 4.51
CA LEU A 144 2.45 0.45 5.75
C LEU A 144 2.72 1.40 6.93
N THR A 145 3.91 1.98 7.00
CA THR A 145 4.25 3.03 7.99
C THR A 145 3.38 4.26 7.81
N LEU A 146 3.21 4.75 6.58
CA LEU A 146 2.32 5.87 6.29
C LEU A 146 0.84 5.56 6.60
N ALA A 147 0.43 4.31 6.43
CA ALA A 147 -0.91 3.86 6.82
C ALA A 147 -1.09 3.73 8.35
N GLY A 148 -0.03 3.90 9.15
CA GLY A 148 -0.06 3.78 10.60
C GLY A 148 -0.17 2.34 11.09
N VAL A 149 0.14 1.37 10.24
CA VAL A 149 0.00 -0.07 10.54
C VAL A 149 1.30 -0.83 10.34
N ALA A 150 2.47 -0.18 10.30
CA ALA A 150 3.74 -0.89 10.12
C ALA A 150 3.93 -2.03 11.14
N PRO A 151 4.43 -3.21 10.71
CA PRO A 151 4.65 -4.31 11.63
C PRO A 151 5.77 -3.98 12.61
N GLN A 152 5.61 -4.37 13.88
CA GLN A 152 6.70 -4.37 14.85
C GLN A 152 7.70 -5.47 14.49
N VAL A 153 8.98 -5.10 14.40
CA VAL A 153 10.07 -6.01 13.99
C VAL A 153 11.21 -6.10 15.00
N HIS A 154 11.23 -5.25 16.03
CA HIS A 154 12.33 -5.20 17.02
C HIS A 154 11.98 -5.83 18.37
N THR A 155 10.71 -5.85 18.75
CA THR A 155 10.25 -6.36 20.05
C THR A 155 9.12 -7.35 19.83
N CYS A 156 9.04 -8.37 20.68
CA CYS A 156 7.94 -9.32 20.64
C CYS A 156 6.62 -8.60 20.97
N CYS A 157 5.64 -8.70 20.09
CA CYS A 157 4.34 -8.04 20.32
C CYS A 157 3.57 -8.51 21.56
N VAL A 158 3.93 -9.68 22.11
CA VAL A 158 3.27 -10.26 23.28
C VAL A 158 4.10 -10.04 24.56
N THR A 159 5.37 -10.45 24.57
CA THR A 159 6.21 -10.34 25.77
C THR A 159 6.88 -8.97 25.93
N GLN A 160 6.85 -8.13 24.90
CA GLN A 160 7.55 -6.84 24.82
C GLN A 160 9.08 -6.94 24.98
N GLN A 161 9.64 -8.15 24.94
CA GLN A 161 11.08 -8.35 24.98
C GLN A 161 11.71 -8.08 23.62
N PRO A 162 12.91 -7.48 23.56
CA PRO A 162 13.65 -7.33 22.30
C PRO A 162 13.91 -8.68 21.62
N ILE A 163 13.68 -8.76 20.32
CA ILE A 163 14.06 -9.90 19.49
C ILE A 163 15.24 -9.46 18.64
N VAL A 164 16.43 -9.88 19.04
CA VAL A 164 17.67 -9.58 18.31
C VAL A 164 18.04 -10.83 17.51
N PRO A 165 18.09 -10.76 16.18
CA PRO A 165 18.65 -11.85 15.38
C PRO A 165 20.14 -11.96 15.73
N PRO A 166 20.69 -13.17 15.91
CA PRO A 166 22.11 -13.33 16.17
C PRO A 166 22.90 -12.77 15.00
N ASP A 167 23.92 -11.96 15.31
CA ASP A 167 24.86 -11.48 14.31
C ASP A 167 25.52 -12.72 13.68
N GLY A 168 25.38 -12.88 12.36
CA GLY A 168 25.84 -14.06 11.60
C GLY A 168 27.35 -14.29 11.57
N VAL A 169 28.10 -13.79 12.56
CA VAL A 169 29.53 -14.02 12.73
C VAL A 169 29.74 -15.12 13.77
N SER A 170 29.59 -16.37 13.34
CA SER A 170 30.31 -17.45 14.03
C SER A 170 31.82 -17.22 13.82
N PRO A 171 32.66 -17.27 14.88
CA PRO A 171 34.10 -16.99 14.80
C PRO A 171 34.90 -17.97 13.91
N GLU A 172 34.27 -18.99 13.32
CA GLU A 172 34.94 -20.10 12.64
C GLU A 172 34.77 -20.13 11.10
N GLY A 173 34.27 -19.06 10.48
CA GLY A 173 34.37 -18.90 9.01
C GLY A 173 33.65 -19.96 8.16
N ARG A 174 32.75 -20.74 8.76
CA ARG A 174 31.89 -21.69 8.06
C ARG A 174 30.54 -20.99 7.81
N GLY A 175 30.32 -20.50 6.59
CA GLY A 175 29.14 -19.77 6.14
C GLY A 175 27.84 -20.59 6.07
N ASP A 176 27.72 -21.59 6.92
CA ASP A 176 26.58 -22.47 7.07
C ASP A 176 26.19 -22.46 8.54
N SER A 177 25.12 -21.75 8.89
CA SER A 177 24.09 -22.14 9.86
C SER A 177 23.47 -20.89 10.48
N GLU A 178 22.15 -20.76 10.33
CA GLU A 178 21.33 -20.15 11.38
C GLU A 178 21.89 -20.61 12.73
N VAL A 179 22.08 -19.73 13.71
CA VAL A 179 22.50 -20.17 15.05
C VAL A 179 21.56 -21.30 15.47
N GLU A 180 22.11 -22.50 15.61
CA GLU A 180 21.34 -23.73 15.73
C GLU A 180 20.37 -23.58 16.93
N GLY A 181 19.07 -23.54 16.63
CA GLY A 181 18.02 -23.36 17.64
C GLY A 181 17.49 -21.92 17.85
N TRP A 182 18.06 -20.88 17.22
CA TRP A 182 17.41 -19.56 17.24
C TRP A 182 16.15 -19.59 16.38
N ARG A 183 15.02 -19.15 16.96
CA ARG A 183 13.72 -19.15 16.29
C ARG A 183 12.92 -17.92 16.70
N ALA A 184 12.19 -17.36 15.76
CA ALA A 184 11.15 -16.39 16.00
C ALA A 184 9.95 -16.67 15.09
N GLY A 185 8.85 -15.94 15.31
CA GLY A 185 7.69 -15.95 14.44
C GLY A 185 7.31 -14.57 13.97
N PHE A 186 6.48 -14.54 12.94
CA PHE A 186 5.78 -13.35 12.48
C PHE A 186 4.28 -13.64 12.45
N HIS A 187 3.49 -12.83 13.16
CA HIS A 187 2.06 -13.02 13.33
C HIS A 187 1.31 -11.72 13.04
N ALA A 188 0.56 -11.69 11.93
CA ALA A 188 -0.12 -10.48 11.48
C ALA A 188 -1.12 -9.95 12.52
N ALA A 189 -1.93 -10.82 13.14
CA ALA A 189 -2.89 -10.37 14.16
C ALA A 189 -2.22 -9.88 15.45
N ALA A 190 -0.98 -10.29 15.73
CA ALA A 190 -0.23 -9.78 16.87
C ALA A 190 0.46 -8.45 16.52
N GLY A 191 0.44 -8.02 15.25
CA GLY A 191 1.08 -6.78 14.80
C GLY A 191 2.54 -6.93 14.39
N GLY A 192 3.08 -8.15 14.24
CA GLY A 192 4.46 -8.34 13.78
C GLY A 192 5.18 -9.53 14.43
N VAL A 193 6.43 -9.30 14.85
CA VAL A 193 7.31 -10.36 15.34
C VAL A 193 6.91 -10.86 16.73
N VAL A 194 7.03 -12.16 16.93
CA VAL A 194 6.76 -12.84 18.20
C VAL A 194 7.89 -13.80 18.55
N SER A 195 8.20 -13.93 19.84
CA SER A 195 9.17 -14.93 20.30
C SER A 195 8.68 -16.33 19.98
N TRP A 196 9.61 -17.26 19.74
CA TRP A 196 9.25 -18.65 19.42
C TRP A 196 8.38 -19.33 20.48
N GLU A 197 8.62 -19.07 21.76
CA GLU A 197 7.84 -19.62 22.88
C GLU A 197 6.37 -19.19 22.83
N VAL A 198 6.11 -17.95 22.44
CA VAL A 198 4.75 -17.43 22.24
C VAL A 198 4.14 -18.04 21.00
N LEU A 199 4.87 -18.05 19.88
CA LEU A 199 4.37 -18.58 18.62
C LEU A 199 3.91 -20.04 18.75
N SER A 200 4.67 -20.86 19.49
CA SER A 200 4.36 -22.26 19.72
C SER A 200 3.15 -22.49 20.66
N ARG A 201 2.67 -21.45 21.35
CA ARG A 201 1.49 -21.47 22.22
C ARG A 201 0.26 -20.80 21.61
N LEU A 202 0.42 -19.99 20.56
CA LEU A 202 -0.70 -19.35 19.87
C LEU A 202 -1.48 -20.40 19.08
N GLU A 203 -2.54 -20.93 19.68
CA GLU A 203 -3.58 -21.68 18.97
C GLU A 203 -4.21 -20.78 17.88
N PRO A 204 -4.65 -21.34 16.73
CA PRO A 204 -5.29 -20.57 15.67
C PRO A 204 -6.66 -20.00 16.09
N GLY A 205 -6.67 -18.94 16.91
CA GLY A 205 -7.90 -18.29 17.38
C GLY A 205 -7.77 -17.39 18.62
N GLU A 206 -6.69 -17.43 19.38
CA GLU A 206 -6.57 -16.67 20.64
C GLU A 206 -5.77 -15.36 20.49
N ILE A 207 -6.36 -14.32 19.90
CA ILE A 207 -6.10 -12.93 20.29
C ILE A 207 -7.41 -12.14 20.18
N LEU A 208 -8.38 -12.47 21.04
CA LEU A 208 -9.48 -11.58 21.43
C LEU A 208 -10.00 -11.99 22.81
N SER A 209 -9.31 -11.56 23.87
CA SER A 209 -9.91 -10.97 25.08
C SER A 209 -8.86 -10.85 26.19
N GLU A 210 -8.23 -9.68 26.32
CA GLU A 210 -7.87 -9.17 27.65
C GLU A 210 -8.67 -7.88 27.86
N ASN A 211 -9.97 -8.03 28.08
CA ASN A 211 -10.63 -7.13 29.01
C ASN A 211 -10.32 -7.72 30.40
N PRO A 212 -9.64 -7.00 31.30
CA PRO A 212 -9.59 -7.43 32.69
C PRO A 212 -11.03 -7.56 33.16
N SER A 213 -11.37 -8.74 33.67
CA SER A 213 -12.70 -9.07 34.20
C SER A 213 -13.29 -7.91 35.00
N GLU A 214 -14.34 -7.27 34.46
CA GLU A 214 -15.25 -6.47 35.26
C GLU A 214 -15.94 -7.42 36.24
N ASN A 215 -15.46 -7.41 37.48
CA ASN A 215 -16.08 -8.12 38.57
C ASN A 215 -17.42 -7.41 38.89
N PRO A 216 -18.58 -8.07 38.93
CA PRO A 216 -19.88 -7.40 39.07
C PRO A 216 -20.17 -6.74 40.44
N GLN A 217 -19.16 -6.47 41.27
CA GLN A 217 -19.34 -5.98 42.65
C GLN A 217 -18.72 -4.61 42.97
N ASP A 218 -18.06 -3.92 42.04
CA ASP A 218 -17.41 -2.62 42.33
C ASP A 218 -18.27 -1.37 42.08
N SER A 219 -19.58 -1.51 41.88
CA SER A 219 -20.48 -0.37 41.61
C SER A 219 -20.86 0.47 42.84
N GLN A 220 -20.21 0.30 44.01
CA GLN A 220 -20.54 1.05 45.23
C GLN A 220 -19.32 1.45 46.09
N ASN A 221 -18.25 1.99 45.49
CA ASN A 221 -17.21 2.65 46.30
C ASN A 221 -16.73 3.99 45.70
N PRO A 222 -17.06 5.15 46.31
CA PRO A 222 -16.74 6.47 45.77
C PRO A 222 -15.28 6.93 45.97
N HIS A 223 -14.36 6.04 46.36
CA HIS A 223 -12.95 6.39 46.61
C HIS A 223 -11.93 5.51 45.86
N ASN A 224 -12.06 5.41 44.53
CA ASN A 224 -11.00 4.86 43.68
C ASN A 224 -10.30 5.96 42.86
N PRO A 225 -9.00 6.27 43.09
CA PRO A 225 -8.30 7.39 42.45
C PRO A 225 -7.92 7.15 40.98
N ALA A 226 -8.20 5.98 40.40
CA ALA A 226 -7.83 5.64 39.01
C ALA A 226 -8.77 6.21 37.92
N LEU A 227 -9.94 6.76 38.28
CA LEU A 227 -10.90 7.35 37.32
C LEU A 227 -10.78 8.89 37.19
N ALA A 228 -9.89 9.53 37.94
CA ALA A 228 -9.74 10.99 37.94
C ALA A 228 -8.84 11.54 36.81
N SER A 229 -8.08 10.71 36.10
CA SER A 229 -7.14 11.18 35.06
C SER A 229 -7.71 11.16 33.63
N THR A 230 -8.82 10.46 33.39
CA THR A 230 -9.42 10.32 32.05
C THR A 230 -10.50 11.36 31.77
N ALA A 231 -11.14 11.93 32.79
CA ALA A 231 -12.12 13.01 32.64
C ALA A 231 -11.46 14.39 32.38
N ALA A 232 -10.27 14.64 32.94
CA ALA A 232 -9.58 15.93 32.84
C ALA A 232 -8.96 16.22 31.45
N VAL A 233 -8.85 15.22 30.57
CA VAL A 233 -8.26 15.38 29.23
C VAL A 233 -9.34 15.71 28.16
N LEU A 234 -10.62 15.51 28.47
CA LEU A 234 -11.72 15.77 27.53
C LEU A 234 -12.35 17.16 27.68
N GLU A 235 -12.34 17.77 28.87
CA GLU A 235 -12.87 19.14 29.05
C GLU A 235 -11.95 20.26 28.52
N ASN A 236 -10.67 19.98 28.29
CA ASN A 236 -9.73 20.97 27.75
C ASN A 236 -9.72 21.09 26.21
N ARG A 237 -10.41 20.19 25.49
CA ARG A 237 -10.49 20.23 24.01
C ARG A 237 -11.67 21.06 23.48
N GLU A 238 -12.74 21.25 24.27
CA GLU A 238 -13.90 22.04 23.83
C GLU A 238 -13.70 23.56 24.04
N SER A 239 -12.85 23.94 25.01
CA SER A 239 -12.56 25.34 25.35
C SER A 239 -11.65 26.07 24.36
N LEU A 240 -10.86 25.34 23.56
CA LEU A 240 -9.88 25.93 22.62
C LEU A 240 -10.44 26.16 21.20
N ASN A 241 -11.52 25.48 20.80
CA ASN A 241 -12.10 25.61 19.45
C ASN A 241 -13.17 26.71 19.29
N ALA A 242 -13.48 27.44 20.37
CA ALA A 242 -14.46 28.54 20.34
C ALA A 242 -13.84 29.93 19.99
N ALA A 243 -12.50 30.07 19.96
CA ALA A 243 -11.84 31.37 19.90
C ALA A 243 -11.40 31.85 18.50
N VAL A 244 -11.60 31.10 17.41
CA VAL A 244 -11.18 31.51 16.06
C VAL A 244 -12.31 31.36 15.04
N ARG A 245 -13.31 32.24 15.12
CA ARG A 245 -14.25 32.49 14.01
C ARG A 245 -14.49 34.01 13.86
N PRO A 246 -14.10 34.66 12.75
CA PRO A 246 -14.56 36.01 12.48
C PRO A 246 -16.05 36.00 12.09
N LYS A 247 -16.83 36.86 12.75
CA LYS A 247 -18.27 37.08 12.51
C LYS A 247 -18.53 37.69 11.12
N PRO A 248 -19.48 37.18 10.30
CA PRO A 248 -19.92 37.90 9.10
C PRO A 248 -20.85 39.08 9.45
N LYS A 249 -20.58 40.25 8.86
CA LYS A 249 -21.42 41.47 8.96
C LYS A 249 -22.65 41.40 8.02
N PRO A 250 -23.75 42.13 8.32
CA PRO A 250 -25.02 41.98 7.60
C PRO A 250 -25.22 42.97 6.42
N ILE A 251 -25.84 42.44 5.35
CA ILE A 251 -26.86 43.00 4.43
C ILE A 251 -26.48 44.15 3.48
N LYS A 252 -26.83 43.99 2.18
CA LYS A 252 -27.74 44.89 1.44
C LYS A 252 -28.44 44.20 0.25
N LYS A 253 -29.78 44.22 0.28
CA LYS A 253 -30.71 43.85 -0.81
C LYS A 253 -30.62 44.89 -1.94
N VAL A 254 -30.65 44.45 -3.20
CA VAL A 254 -31.05 45.29 -4.34
C VAL A 254 -31.98 44.48 -5.27
N LYS A 255 -32.93 45.23 -5.84
CA LYS A 255 -34.22 44.89 -6.45
C LYS A 255 -34.16 44.09 -7.76
N ALA A 256 -35.31 43.48 -8.03
CA ALA A 256 -35.74 42.84 -9.27
C ALA A 256 -36.08 43.82 -10.41
N SER A 257 -35.90 43.34 -11.63
CA SER A 257 -36.64 43.62 -12.87
C SER A 257 -36.29 42.44 -13.80
N GLY A 258 -37.20 41.56 -14.21
CA GLY A 258 -38.36 41.85 -15.05
C GLY A 258 -37.97 41.53 -16.49
N ASP A 259 -38.30 40.32 -16.99
CA ASP A 259 -39.03 40.16 -18.25
C ASP A 259 -39.25 38.68 -18.61
N SER A 260 -40.47 38.44 -19.08
CA SER A 260 -41.08 37.21 -19.54
C SER A 260 -40.54 36.73 -20.88
N MET A 261 -40.49 35.40 -21.09
CA MET A 261 -41.09 34.73 -22.28
C MET A 261 -40.82 33.21 -22.25
N THR A 262 -41.87 32.43 -22.03
CA THR A 262 -42.09 31.07 -22.60
C THR A 262 -42.52 31.21 -24.08
N PRO A 263 -42.56 30.16 -24.94
CA PRO A 263 -42.77 28.71 -24.71
C PRO A 263 -41.77 27.83 -25.52
N ALA A 264 -41.80 26.51 -25.66
CA ALA A 264 -42.86 25.52 -25.72
C ALA A 264 -42.31 24.09 -25.56
N ALA A 265 -43.18 23.24 -25.01
CA ALA A 265 -43.38 21.81 -25.21
C ALA A 265 -42.31 20.94 -25.91
N LYS A 266 -41.92 19.85 -25.23
CA LYS A 266 -41.95 18.48 -25.79
C LYS A 266 -41.97 17.43 -24.68
N GLY A 267 -42.74 16.38 -24.94
CA GLY A 267 -43.35 15.49 -23.95
C GLY A 267 -42.36 14.71 -23.09
N ARG A 268 -42.68 14.65 -21.80
CA ARG A 268 -42.04 13.79 -20.82
C ARG A 268 -42.79 12.45 -20.84
N ALA A 269 -42.17 11.44 -21.44
CA ALA A 269 -42.54 10.05 -21.20
C ALA A 269 -42.14 9.71 -19.76
N THR A 270 -43.14 9.49 -18.91
CA THR A 270 -43.01 8.84 -17.62
C THR A 270 -42.63 7.39 -17.87
N LEU A 271 -41.34 7.07 -17.75
CA LEU A 271 -40.89 5.70 -17.55
C LEU A 271 -40.51 5.57 -16.09
N ALA A 272 -41.31 4.75 -15.41
CA ALA A 272 -41.14 4.33 -14.04
C ALA A 272 -39.71 3.83 -13.79
N GLU A 273 -39.18 4.17 -12.62
CA GLU A 273 -37.96 3.61 -12.08
C GLU A 273 -38.09 2.09 -11.99
N PRO A 274 -37.18 1.29 -12.58
CA PRO A 274 -36.92 0.00 -12.01
C PRO A 274 -36.00 0.24 -10.82
N GLU A 275 -36.54 0.14 -9.60
CA GLU A 275 -35.76 -0.20 -8.42
C GLU A 275 -35.12 -1.59 -8.65
N GLY A 276 -34.08 -1.62 -9.48
CA GLY A 276 -33.21 -2.77 -9.69
C GLY A 276 -32.25 -2.86 -8.53
N ARG A 277 -32.74 -3.37 -7.39
CA ARG A 277 -31.91 -3.97 -6.36
C ARG A 277 -31.08 -5.07 -7.03
N TYR A 278 -29.85 -4.74 -7.44
CA TYR A 278 -28.84 -5.76 -7.66
C TYR A 278 -28.44 -6.30 -6.29
N ALA A 279 -29.27 -7.22 -5.78
CA ALA A 279 -28.85 -8.24 -4.85
C ALA A 279 -27.86 -9.12 -5.61
N ILE A 280 -26.60 -8.68 -5.67
CA ILE A 280 -25.50 -9.60 -5.89
C ILE A 280 -25.48 -10.43 -4.61
N ALA A 281 -26.01 -11.65 -4.69
CA ALA A 281 -25.73 -12.70 -3.74
C ALA A 281 -24.20 -12.83 -3.67
N ARG A 282 -23.59 -12.08 -2.75
CA ARG A 282 -22.19 -12.22 -2.38
C ARG A 282 -22.08 -13.50 -1.57
N SER A 283 -22.08 -14.64 -2.24
CA SER A 283 -21.24 -15.72 -1.77
C SER A 283 -19.80 -15.30 -2.11
N LEU A 284 -19.21 -14.47 -1.23
CA LEU A 284 -17.76 -14.43 -1.15
C LEU A 284 -17.30 -15.89 -0.98
N PRO A 285 -16.35 -16.39 -1.79
CA PRO A 285 -15.61 -17.54 -1.32
C PRO A 285 -15.06 -17.13 0.05
N LYS A 286 -15.43 -17.89 1.09
CA LYS A 286 -14.83 -17.78 2.42
C LYS A 286 -13.33 -17.61 2.17
N SER A 287 -12.78 -16.48 2.61
CA SER A 287 -11.35 -16.18 2.59
C SER A 287 -10.59 -17.49 2.81
N THR A 288 -9.90 -17.94 1.76
CA THR A 288 -9.02 -19.10 1.82
C THR A 288 -7.97 -18.78 2.87
N ALA A 289 -8.19 -19.31 4.07
CA ALA A 289 -7.21 -19.63 5.11
C ALA A 289 -5.79 -19.09 4.86
N GLY A 290 -5.60 -17.77 4.92
CA GLY A 290 -4.30 -17.19 5.19
C GLY A 290 -3.94 -17.62 6.60
N SER A 291 -2.80 -18.28 6.78
CA SER A 291 -2.45 -19.03 7.98
C SER A 291 -2.78 -18.25 9.26
N ARG A 292 -3.80 -18.72 10.01
CA ARG A 292 -4.06 -18.30 11.39
C ARG A 292 -2.95 -18.73 12.36
N LEU A 293 -1.96 -19.44 11.84
CA LEU A 293 -0.73 -19.84 12.50
C LEU A 293 0.32 -18.82 12.10
N GLY A 294 1.00 -18.22 13.08
CA GLY A 294 2.10 -17.32 12.77
C GLY A 294 3.20 -18.07 11.99
N THR A 295 3.87 -17.33 11.12
CA THR A 295 4.86 -17.90 10.20
C THR A 295 6.23 -17.92 10.91
N PRO A 296 6.95 -19.05 10.94
CA PRO A 296 8.32 -19.06 11.44
C PRO A 296 9.18 -18.12 10.57
N ILE A 297 10.06 -17.36 11.23
CA ILE A 297 10.98 -16.43 10.56
C ILE A 297 12.42 -16.80 10.89
N SER A 298 13.29 -16.80 9.89
CA SER A 298 14.74 -17.03 10.09
C SER A 298 15.43 -15.78 10.63
N SER A 299 16.65 -15.95 11.17
CA SER A 299 17.45 -14.81 11.66
C SER A 299 17.76 -13.82 10.54
N ALA A 300 18.04 -14.34 9.34
CA ALA A 300 18.26 -13.57 8.12
C ALA A 300 17.03 -12.77 7.70
N GLU A 301 15.85 -13.39 7.68
CA GLU A 301 14.59 -12.73 7.35
C GLU A 301 14.26 -11.61 8.36
N LEU A 302 14.47 -11.87 9.66
CA LEU A 302 14.25 -10.87 10.71
C LEU A 302 15.25 -9.70 10.60
N ALA A 303 16.54 -9.99 10.40
CA ALA A 303 17.56 -8.97 10.23
C ALA A 303 17.25 -8.08 9.01
N ALA A 304 16.80 -8.67 7.90
CA ALA A 304 16.37 -7.93 6.73
C ALA A 304 15.17 -7.02 7.03
N LEU A 305 14.13 -7.53 7.70
CA LEU A 305 12.96 -6.75 8.13
C LEU A 305 13.34 -5.55 9.03
N GLN A 306 14.20 -5.77 10.02
CA GLN A 306 14.65 -4.74 10.97
C GLN A 306 15.41 -3.60 10.30
N ARG A 307 15.95 -3.83 9.09
CA ARG A 307 16.67 -2.83 8.30
C ARG A 307 15.83 -2.12 7.26
N LEU A 308 14.55 -2.46 7.06
CA LEU A 308 13.71 -1.82 6.04
C LEU A 308 13.47 -0.33 6.26
N SER A 309 13.66 0.15 7.49
CA SER A 309 13.58 1.57 7.84
C SER A 309 14.88 2.33 7.57
N ASP A 310 15.99 1.63 7.29
CA ASP A 310 17.31 2.21 7.07
C ASP A 310 17.38 2.89 5.70
N PRO A 311 17.65 4.21 5.61
CA PRO A 311 17.77 4.91 4.34
C PRO A 311 18.98 4.44 3.50
N GLU A 312 20.03 3.88 4.14
CA GLU A 312 21.24 3.41 3.47
C GLU A 312 21.15 1.94 3.04
N LEU A 313 20.02 1.27 3.29
CA LEU A 313 19.85 -0.15 2.97
C LEU A 313 20.19 -0.44 1.50
N LEU A 314 19.68 0.38 0.58
CA LEU A 314 19.87 0.18 -0.86
C LEU A 314 21.35 0.35 -1.27
N SER A 315 22.01 1.41 -0.82
CA SER A 315 23.43 1.67 -1.17
C SER A 315 24.33 0.58 -0.61
N MET A 316 24.10 0.18 0.65
CA MET A 316 24.83 -0.89 1.30
C MET A 316 24.63 -2.22 0.56
N TRP A 317 23.41 -2.51 0.12
CA TRP A 317 23.10 -3.75 -0.61
C TRP A 317 23.72 -3.77 -2.01
N MET A 318 23.65 -2.65 -2.74
CA MET A 318 24.31 -2.50 -4.04
C MET A 318 25.83 -2.67 -3.93
N GLN A 319 26.45 -2.12 -2.88
CA GLN A 319 27.88 -2.26 -2.64
C GLN A 319 28.28 -3.71 -2.35
N ALA A 320 27.50 -4.43 -1.53
CA ALA A 320 27.77 -5.84 -1.24
C ALA A 320 27.56 -6.74 -2.47
N ASN A 321 26.50 -6.51 -3.25
CA ASN A 321 26.26 -7.26 -4.48
C ASN A 321 27.41 -7.03 -5.48
N TRP A 322 27.86 -5.78 -5.63
CA TRP A 322 29.02 -5.46 -6.47
C TRP A 322 30.29 -6.18 -5.98
N MET A 323 30.57 -6.18 -4.68
CA MET A 323 31.73 -6.91 -4.12
C MET A 323 31.67 -8.40 -4.44
N GLN A 324 30.53 -9.05 -4.23
CA GLN A 324 30.34 -10.48 -4.53
C GLN A 324 30.55 -10.80 -6.01
N THR A 325 29.98 -9.99 -6.91
CA THR A 325 30.16 -10.18 -8.37
C THR A 325 31.61 -10.03 -8.84
N ASN A 326 32.44 -9.32 -8.07
CA ASN A 326 33.86 -9.13 -8.35
C ASN A 326 34.78 -10.06 -7.53
N GLY A 327 34.23 -11.06 -6.84
CA GLY A 327 35.00 -12.02 -6.05
C GLY A 327 35.62 -11.44 -4.77
N LEU A 328 35.14 -10.28 -4.30
CA LEU A 328 35.55 -9.68 -3.05
C LEU A 328 34.68 -10.19 -1.89
N PRO A 329 35.23 -10.35 -0.69
CA PRO A 329 34.43 -10.74 0.47
C PRO A 329 33.40 -9.65 0.78
N ALA A 330 32.12 -10.02 0.78
CA ALA A 330 31.06 -9.13 1.26
C ALA A 330 31.26 -8.85 2.77
N PRO A 331 30.84 -7.67 3.28
CA PRO A 331 30.86 -7.40 4.71
C PRO A 331 30.08 -8.49 5.46
N ALA A 332 30.53 -8.84 6.67
CA ALA A 332 30.03 -9.98 7.45
C ALA A 332 28.51 -9.94 7.70
N SER A 333 27.91 -8.75 7.75
CA SER A 333 26.47 -8.53 7.86
C SER A 333 25.66 -8.93 6.61
N LEU A 334 26.31 -9.07 5.44
CA LEU A 334 25.73 -9.41 4.14
C LEU A 334 26.28 -10.72 3.55
N SER A 335 27.38 -11.25 4.09
CA SER A 335 27.93 -12.55 3.69
C SER A 335 27.14 -13.75 4.22
N ALA A 336 26.22 -13.54 5.18
CA ALA A 336 25.38 -14.59 5.77
C ALA A 336 24.24 -15.08 4.85
N TYR A 337 24.00 -14.42 3.70
CA TYR A 337 22.87 -14.73 2.82
C TYR A 337 23.34 -15.58 1.61
N LYS A 338 22.94 -16.85 1.54
CA LYS A 338 23.28 -17.75 0.41
C LYS A 338 22.68 -17.29 -0.93
N THR A 339 21.46 -16.75 -0.90
CA THR A 339 20.77 -16.14 -2.05
C THR A 339 19.91 -14.99 -1.53
N PRO A 340 20.38 -13.74 -1.63
CA PRO A 340 19.63 -12.60 -1.10
C PRO A 340 18.22 -12.44 -1.67
N GLU A 341 17.98 -12.88 -2.91
CA GLU A 341 16.65 -12.85 -3.54
C GLU A 341 15.63 -13.72 -2.81
N GLU A 342 16.02 -14.89 -2.29
CA GLU A 342 15.11 -15.76 -1.54
C GLU A 342 14.67 -15.13 -0.23
N VAL A 343 15.60 -14.48 0.49
CA VAL A 343 15.31 -13.75 1.72
C VAL A 343 14.34 -12.60 1.42
N TRP A 344 14.61 -11.79 0.39
CA TRP A 344 13.71 -10.69 0.04
C TRP A 344 12.34 -11.19 -0.44
N LEU A 345 12.27 -12.32 -1.13
CA LEU A 345 10.99 -12.92 -1.54
C LEU A 345 10.21 -13.42 -0.32
N ARG A 346 10.89 -13.99 0.69
CA ARG A 346 10.26 -14.39 1.95
C ARG A 346 9.76 -13.17 2.73
N VAL A 347 10.55 -12.11 2.81
CA VAL A 347 10.17 -10.85 3.46
C VAL A 347 8.98 -10.20 2.73
N GLU A 348 8.98 -10.17 1.38
CA GLU A 348 7.85 -9.72 0.58
C GLU A 348 6.58 -10.49 0.97
N ARG A 349 6.64 -11.83 1.05
CA ARG A 349 5.49 -12.65 1.39
C ARG A 349 4.94 -12.35 2.78
N LEU A 350 5.83 -12.11 3.76
CA LEU A 350 5.43 -11.72 5.11
C LEU A 350 4.70 -10.37 5.10
N LEU A 351 5.28 -9.34 4.47
CA LEU A 351 4.66 -8.02 4.36
C LEU A 351 3.37 -8.04 3.54
N ARG A 352 3.30 -8.87 2.51
CA ARG A 352 2.09 -9.09 1.70
C ARG A 352 0.97 -9.64 2.55
N HIS A 353 1.20 -10.75 3.27
CA HIS A 353 0.19 -11.35 4.14
C HIS A 353 -0.25 -10.37 5.22
N TYR A 354 0.69 -9.63 5.79
CA TYR A 354 0.41 -8.60 6.78
C TYR A 354 -0.45 -7.46 6.20
N ALA A 355 -0.11 -6.92 5.03
CA ALA A 355 -0.88 -5.88 4.37
C ALA A 355 -2.29 -6.35 4.02
N GLN A 356 -2.44 -7.58 3.51
CA GLN A 356 -3.74 -8.17 3.19
C GLN A 356 -4.61 -8.37 4.44
N TYR A 357 -4.00 -8.73 5.59
CA TYR A 357 -4.69 -8.81 6.87
C TYR A 357 -5.21 -7.44 7.32
N HIS A 358 -4.37 -6.40 7.28
CA HIS A 358 -4.75 -5.06 7.76
C HIS A 358 -5.72 -4.32 6.83
N PHE A 359 -5.60 -4.52 5.52
CA PHE A 359 -6.47 -3.84 4.55
C PHE A 359 -7.73 -4.65 4.18
N ASP A 360 -7.84 -5.90 4.64
CA ASP A 360 -8.91 -6.84 4.29
C ASP A 360 -9.15 -6.93 2.77
N ARG A 361 -8.06 -6.90 2.00
CA ARG A 361 -8.07 -6.88 0.54
C ARG A 361 -6.91 -7.69 -0.02
N PRO A 362 -7.15 -8.58 -0.99
CA PRO A 362 -6.07 -9.26 -1.69
C PRO A 362 -5.33 -8.28 -2.61
N ILE A 363 -4.02 -8.49 -2.75
CA ILE A 363 -3.18 -7.80 -3.73
C ILE A 363 -3.11 -8.70 -4.96
N GLN A 364 -3.74 -8.29 -6.06
CA GLN A 364 -3.95 -9.10 -7.26
C GLN A 364 -2.63 -9.34 -8.00
N SER A 365 -1.83 -8.29 -8.17
CA SER A 365 -0.50 -8.35 -8.79
C SER A 365 0.50 -9.22 -8.03
N ALA A 366 0.22 -9.57 -6.77
CA ALA A 366 1.09 -10.46 -5.99
C ALA A 366 1.27 -11.86 -6.59
N ALA A 367 0.28 -12.36 -7.34
CA ALA A 367 0.41 -13.65 -8.02
C ALA A 367 1.53 -13.64 -9.07
N LEU A 368 1.83 -12.47 -9.65
CA LEU A 368 2.91 -12.30 -10.61
C LEU A 368 4.27 -12.10 -9.93
N ILE A 369 4.31 -11.64 -8.67
CA ILE A 369 5.57 -11.47 -7.94
C ILE A 369 6.29 -12.81 -7.82
N GLU A 370 5.58 -13.88 -7.42
CA GLU A 370 6.20 -15.19 -7.29
C GLU A 370 6.76 -15.70 -8.62
N THR A 371 6.04 -15.50 -9.74
CA THR A 371 6.51 -15.94 -11.06
C THR A 371 7.66 -15.07 -11.60
N CYS A 372 7.62 -13.75 -11.38
CA CYS A 372 8.61 -12.82 -11.93
C CYS A 372 9.95 -12.86 -11.18
N PHE A 373 9.90 -13.22 -9.89
CA PHE A 373 11.05 -13.19 -8.97
C PHE A 373 11.40 -14.57 -8.39
N ALA A 374 10.69 -15.65 -8.74
CA ALA A 374 11.19 -16.99 -8.47
C ALA A 374 12.53 -17.18 -9.17
N ALA A 375 13.52 -17.67 -8.43
CA ALA A 375 14.76 -18.13 -9.01
C ALA A 375 14.42 -19.18 -10.07
N VAL A 376 14.78 -18.90 -11.33
CA VAL A 376 14.84 -19.94 -12.35
C VAL A 376 15.93 -20.90 -11.88
N SER A 377 15.56 -22.05 -11.33
CA SER A 377 16.51 -23.10 -11.02
C SER A 377 17.36 -23.38 -12.27
N PRO A 378 18.69 -23.30 -12.21
CA PRO A 378 19.54 -23.67 -13.33
C PRO A 378 19.60 -25.21 -13.44
N SER A 379 18.51 -25.82 -13.91
CA SER A 379 18.47 -27.27 -14.13
C SER A 379 17.35 -27.70 -15.09
N SER A 380 17.27 -27.09 -16.26
CA SER A 380 16.58 -27.71 -17.41
C SER A 380 16.94 -27.06 -18.75
N CYS A 381 18.23 -27.04 -19.10
CA CYS A 381 18.67 -26.84 -20.49
C CYS A 381 20.08 -27.42 -20.64
N LEU A 382 20.18 -28.75 -20.69
CA LEU A 382 21.28 -29.39 -21.40
C LEU A 382 20.79 -29.63 -22.82
N PRO A 383 21.42 -29.06 -23.86
CA PRO A 383 21.19 -29.53 -25.21
C PRO A 383 21.79 -30.94 -25.31
N THR A 384 20.96 -31.91 -25.69
CA THR A 384 21.42 -33.18 -26.27
C THR A 384 22.39 -32.84 -27.39
N GLN A 385 23.68 -33.12 -27.17
CA GLN A 385 24.68 -33.11 -28.21
C GLN A 385 24.30 -34.19 -29.22
N ASP A 386 24.14 -33.76 -30.47
CA ASP A 386 24.17 -34.64 -31.63
C ASP A 386 25.46 -35.46 -31.59
N ALA A 387 25.31 -36.78 -31.48
CA ALA A 387 26.36 -37.72 -31.84
C ALA A 387 26.19 -38.05 -33.33
N THR A 388 26.99 -37.40 -34.17
CA THR A 388 27.37 -37.95 -35.47
C THR A 388 28.48 -38.98 -35.25
N ASP A 389 28.20 -40.23 -35.62
CA ASP A 389 29.08 -41.08 -36.43
C ASP A 389 28.21 -42.10 -37.20
#